data_AF-A0A7L4R6Y2-F1
#
_entry.id   AF-A0A7L4R6Y2-F1
#
_cell.length_a   1.000
_cell.length_b   1.000
_cell.length_c   1.000
_cell.angle_alpha   90.00
_cell.angle_beta   90.00
_cell.angle_gamma   90.00
#
_symmetry.space_group_name_H-M   'P 1'
#
loop_
_entity.id
_entity.type
_entity.pdbx_description
1 polymer ?
#
loop_
_entity_poly.entity_id
_entity_poly.type
_entity_poly.pdbx_seq_one_letter_code
_entity_poly.pdbx_strand_id
1 'polypeptide(L)'
;MAERANPTRMELLKTKARIKLARKGHKLLKQKRDALIMEFFKILGKARDLRGELNERMKRAYRTLSKAQQQHSTFELEGVAAGMEKELGLEVHVRNIMGVRIPEITSQFEKKPYLEKGYSIIGTSAAIDAVVEDFEEALKIAITLAETETAIRRLILEIEKTKRRVNALEYVLLPKMEKQKMDITMRLEENERDSFVSLKVIKRRLEKEGAS
;
A
#
# COMPACT_ATOMS: atom_id res chain seq x y z
N MET A 1 -0.36 -30.99 -9.67
CA MET A 1 0.36 -32.22 -9.27
C MET A 1 0.83 -32.09 -7.83
N ALA A 2 0.41 -33.00 -6.94
CA ALA A 2 0.95 -33.08 -5.60
C ALA A 2 2.38 -33.62 -5.70
N GLU A 3 3.38 -32.84 -5.25
CA GLU A 3 4.73 -33.35 -5.04
C GLU A 3 4.62 -34.58 -4.15
N ARG A 4 5.00 -35.75 -4.68
CA ARG A 4 5.11 -36.99 -3.91
C ARG A 4 6.25 -36.80 -2.92
N ALA A 5 5.95 -36.23 -1.76
CA ALA A 5 6.90 -36.12 -0.67
C ALA A 5 7.28 -37.52 -0.20
N ASN A 6 8.58 -37.83 -0.19
CA ASN A 6 9.10 -39.09 0.32
C ASN A 6 8.74 -39.19 1.82
N PRO A 7 8.05 -40.26 2.26
CA PRO A 7 7.56 -40.38 3.62
C PRO A 7 8.73 -40.71 4.57
N THR A 8 9.46 -39.68 4.98
CA THR A 8 10.57 -39.79 5.93
C THR A 8 10.26 -38.96 7.18
N ARG A 9 10.75 -39.40 8.35
CA ARG A 9 10.63 -38.64 9.61
C ARG A 9 11.22 -37.24 9.49
N MET A 10 12.29 -37.08 8.72
CA MET A 10 12.91 -35.79 8.40
C MET A 10 11.92 -34.86 7.67
N GLU A 11 11.21 -35.36 6.66
CA GLU A 11 10.25 -34.57 5.89
C GLU A 11 9.01 -34.19 6.72
N LEU A 12 8.60 -35.07 7.64
CA LEU A 12 7.55 -34.77 8.62
C LEU A 12 7.94 -33.59 9.53
N LEU A 13 9.18 -33.59 10.04
CA LEU A 13 9.70 -32.49 10.87
C LEU A 13 9.76 -31.17 10.09
N LYS A 14 10.25 -31.20 8.84
CA LYS A 14 10.28 -30.03 7.96
C LYS A 14 8.87 -29.49 7.70
N THR A 15 7.90 -30.37 7.43
CA THR A 15 6.50 -29.98 7.18
C THR A 15 5.86 -29.37 8.43
N LYS A 16 6.09 -29.96 9.62
CA LYS A 16 5.63 -29.37 10.90
C LYS A 16 6.23 -27.99 11.16
N ALA A 17 7.52 -27.80 10.87
CA ALA A 17 8.19 -26.50 11.00
C ALA A 17 7.60 -25.46 10.03
N ARG A 18 7.36 -25.84 8.77
CA ARG A 18 6.70 -24.99 7.76
C ARG A 18 5.29 -24.57 8.18
N ILE A 19 4.48 -25.47 8.72
CA ILE A 19 3.13 -25.14 9.23
C ILE A 19 3.23 -24.11 10.36
N LYS A 20 4.14 -24.31 11.33
CA LYS A 20 4.33 -23.38 12.45
C LYS A 20 4.76 -22.00 11.95
N LEU A 21 5.65 -21.94 10.97
CA LEU A 21 6.09 -20.69 10.35
C LEU A 21 4.95 -20.01 9.58
N ALA A 22 4.19 -20.77 8.79
CA ALA A 22 3.04 -20.25 8.04
C ALA A 22 1.95 -19.67 8.96
N ARG A 23 1.64 -20.34 10.08
CA ARG A 23 0.69 -19.83 11.09
C ARG A 23 1.17 -18.52 11.72
N LYS A 24 2.46 -18.42 12.06
CA LYS A 24 3.06 -17.16 12.55
C LYS A 24 3.00 -16.06 11.48
N GLY A 25 3.38 -16.37 10.24
CA GLY A 25 3.34 -15.44 9.12
C GLY A 25 1.93 -14.93 8.83
N HIS A 26 0.92 -15.80 8.89
CA HIS A 26 -0.48 -15.41 8.75
C HIS A 26 -0.91 -14.40 9.83
N LYS A 27 -0.57 -14.65 11.11
CA LYS A 27 -0.86 -13.71 12.21
C LYS A 27 -0.21 -12.35 11.98
N LEU A 28 1.06 -12.33 11.60
CA LEU A 28 1.81 -11.08 11.34
C LEU A 28 1.24 -10.30 10.14
N LEU A 29 0.89 -10.99 9.05
CA LEU A 29 0.30 -10.35 7.87
C LEU A 29 -1.11 -9.81 8.16
N LYS A 30 -1.88 -10.50 9.00
CA LYS A 30 -3.19 -10.00 9.47
C LYS A 30 -3.02 -8.72 10.27
N GLN A 31 -2.07 -8.68 11.21
CA GLN A 31 -1.75 -7.47 11.97
C GLN A 31 -1.25 -6.32 11.07
N LYS A 32 -0.36 -6.60 10.11
CA LYS A 32 0.10 -5.59 9.12
C LYS A 32 -1.09 -5.02 8.35
N ARG A 33 -2.00 -5.87 7.87
CA ARG A 33 -3.20 -5.46 7.14
C ARG A 33 -4.06 -4.54 7.99
N ASP A 34 -4.33 -4.92 9.24
CA ASP A 34 -5.22 -4.15 10.12
C ASP A 34 -4.59 -2.77 10.44
N ALA A 35 -3.27 -2.71 10.67
CA ALA A 35 -2.55 -1.44 10.84
C ALA A 35 -2.60 -0.55 9.57
N LEU A 36 -2.43 -1.14 8.37
CA LEU A 36 -2.54 -0.42 7.11
C LEU A 36 -3.96 0.14 6.89
N ILE A 37 -4.99 -0.61 7.28
CA ILE A 37 -6.39 -0.16 7.19
C ILE A 37 -6.65 1.04 8.11
N MET A 38 -6.09 1.02 9.33
CA MET A 38 -6.22 2.16 10.26
C MET A 38 -5.56 3.43 9.69
N GLU A 39 -4.33 3.33 9.18
CA GLU A 39 -3.67 4.48 8.54
C GLU A 39 -4.40 4.94 7.27
N PHE A 40 -4.95 4.02 6.48
CA PHE A 40 -5.78 4.35 5.34
C PHE A 40 -6.98 5.23 5.74
N PHE A 41 -7.75 4.85 6.77
CA PHE A 41 -8.91 5.64 7.19
C PHE A 41 -8.51 7.02 7.74
N LYS A 42 -7.37 7.10 8.44
CA LYS A 42 -6.82 8.36 8.93
C LYS A 42 -6.48 9.31 7.79
N ILE A 43 -5.83 8.82 6.73
CA ILE A 43 -5.47 9.63 5.55
C ILE A 43 -6.72 9.94 4.72
N LEU A 44 -7.67 9.02 4.62
CA LEU A 44 -8.94 9.23 3.92
C LEU A 44 -9.74 10.38 4.52
N GLY A 45 -9.80 10.48 5.86
CA GLY A 45 -10.42 11.60 6.56
C GLY A 45 -9.76 12.93 6.15
N LYS A 46 -8.44 13.01 6.25
CA LYS A 46 -7.67 14.20 5.86
C LYS A 46 -7.89 14.60 4.39
N ALA A 47 -7.89 13.62 3.49
CA ALA A 47 -8.12 13.89 2.06
C ALA A 47 -9.53 14.44 1.80
N ARG A 48 -10.54 13.97 2.54
CA ARG A 48 -11.90 14.51 2.45
C ARG A 48 -11.95 15.96 2.91
N ASP A 49 -11.30 16.28 4.01
CA ASP A 49 -11.25 17.64 4.56
C ASP A 49 -10.53 18.59 3.61
N LEU A 50 -9.34 18.21 3.12
CA LEU A 50 -8.57 18.98 2.13
C LEU A 50 -9.35 19.19 0.83
N ARG A 51 -10.13 18.20 0.40
CA ARG A 51 -10.97 18.32 -0.79
C ARG A 51 -12.15 19.26 -0.57
N GLY A 52 -12.71 19.30 0.64
CA GLY A 52 -13.68 20.30 1.05
C GLY A 52 -13.09 21.71 0.99
N GLU A 53 -11.93 21.91 1.62
CA GLU A 53 -11.22 23.19 1.65
C GLU A 53 -10.84 23.68 0.24
N LEU A 54 -10.29 22.79 -0.60
CA LEU A 54 -9.96 23.11 -1.99
C LEU A 54 -11.19 23.60 -2.76
N ASN A 55 -12.34 22.94 -2.60
CA ASN A 55 -13.56 23.36 -3.29
C ASN A 55 -14.03 24.75 -2.84
N GLU A 56 -13.91 25.08 -1.55
CA GLU A 56 -14.26 26.42 -1.05
C GLU A 56 -13.30 27.49 -1.57
N ARG A 57 -11.99 27.21 -1.57
CA ARG A 57 -10.95 28.10 -2.08
C ARG A 57 -11.08 28.33 -3.58
N MET A 58 -11.31 27.27 -4.36
CA MET A 58 -11.58 27.37 -5.78
C MET A 58 -12.85 28.19 -6.07
N LYS A 59 -13.93 27.99 -5.30
CA LYS A 59 -15.14 28.82 -5.43
C LYS A 59 -14.86 30.30 -5.15
N ARG A 60 -14.01 30.61 -4.16
CA ARG A 60 -13.58 31.97 -3.88
C ARG A 60 -12.77 32.53 -5.05
N ALA A 61 -11.75 31.81 -5.51
CA ALA A 61 -10.90 32.20 -6.63
C ALA A 61 -11.71 32.51 -7.90
N TYR A 62 -12.66 31.64 -8.25
CA TYR A 62 -13.53 31.87 -9.41
C TYR A 62 -14.45 33.10 -9.23
N ARG A 63 -14.96 33.36 -8.02
CA ARG A 63 -15.74 34.59 -7.76
C ARG A 63 -14.87 35.84 -7.89
N THR A 64 -13.63 35.80 -7.40
CA THR A 64 -12.68 36.90 -7.53
C THR A 64 -12.33 37.12 -9.00
N LEU A 65 -12.13 36.05 -9.77
CA LEU A 65 -11.90 36.10 -11.21
C LEU A 65 -13.08 36.73 -11.96
N SER A 66 -14.32 36.32 -11.64
CA SER A 66 -15.51 36.92 -12.25
C SER A 66 -15.68 38.41 -11.92
N LYS A 67 -15.18 38.88 -10.77
CA LYS A 67 -15.14 40.31 -10.45
C LYS A 67 -14.06 41.03 -11.25
N ALA A 68 -12.87 40.43 -11.38
CA ALA A 68 -11.79 40.98 -12.19
C ALA A 68 -12.19 41.11 -13.67
N GLN A 69 -12.91 40.12 -14.22
CA GLN A 69 -13.46 40.14 -15.58
C GLN A 69 -14.52 41.23 -15.84
N GLN A 70 -15.11 41.81 -14.79
CA GLN A 70 -16.01 42.97 -14.95
C GLN A 70 -15.24 44.28 -15.08
N GLN A 71 -14.00 44.32 -14.58
CA GLN A 71 -13.14 45.51 -14.56
C GLN A 71 -12.12 45.51 -15.68
N HIS A 72 -11.68 44.33 -16.12
CA HIS A 72 -10.68 44.14 -17.17
C HIS A 72 -11.25 43.30 -18.31
N SER A 73 -10.76 43.55 -19.52
CA SER A 73 -11.08 42.72 -20.67
C SER A 73 -10.46 41.32 -20.50
N THR A 74 -11.08 40.32 -21.13
CA THR A 74 -10.54 38.95 -21.12
C THR A 74 -9.15 38.87 -21.75
N PHE A 75 -8.87 39.69 -22.77
CA PHE A 75 -7.58 39.75 -23.44
C PHE A 75 -6.45 40.22 -22.52
N GLU A 76 -6.71 41.19 -21.64
CA GLU A 76 -5.73 41.65 -20.65
C GLU A 76 -5.41 40.56 -19.63
N LEU A 77 -6.43 39.83 -19.15
CA LEU A 77 -6.25 38.72 -18.21
C LEU A 77 -5.45 37.57 -18.82
N GLU A 78 -5.71 37.23 -20.09
CA GLU A 78 -4.95 36.22 -20.83
C GLU A 78 -3.49 36.65 -21.04
N GLY A 79 -3.27 37.93 -21.35
CA GLY A 79 -1.92 38.49 -21.47
C GLY A 79 -1.13 38.41 -20.17
N VAL A 80 -1.76 38.71 -19.03
CA VAL A 80 -1.15 38.56 -17.70
C VAL A 80 -0.82 37.10 -17.41
N ALA A 81 -1.77 36.18 -17.64
CA ALA A 81 -1.58 34.76 -17.41
C ALA A 81 -0.46 34.16 -18.28
N ALA A 82 -0.28 34.65 -19.51
CA ALA A 82 0.78 34.23 -20.40
C ALA A 82 2.18 34.71 -19.98
N GLY A 83 2.26 35.85 -19.29
CA GLY A 83 3.52 36.41 -18.78
C GLY A 83 4.02 35.72 -17.50
N MET A 84 3.14 35.11 -16.71
CA MET A 84 3.52 34.46 -15.46
C MET A 84 4.53 33.32 -15.69
N GLU A 85 5.69 33.43 -15.03
CA GLU A 85 6.72 32.40 -15.06
C GLU A 85 6.27 31.11 -14.37
N LYS A 86 6.57 29.97 -15.01
CA LYS A 86 6.06 28.64 -14.64
C LYS A 86 6.89 27.89 -13.60
N GLU A 87 7.93 28.48 -13.03
CA GLU A 87 8.87 27.76 -12.18
C GLU A 87 8.34 27.59 -10.75
N LEU A 88 7.54 26.53 -10.56
CA LEU A 88 7.27 25.96 -9.26
C LEU A 88 8.39 24.98 -8.89
N GLY A 89 9.22 25.37 -7.94
CA GLY A 89 10.20 24.47 -7.31
C GLY A 89 9.47 23.41 -6.47
N LEU A 90 9.30 22.21 -7.04
CA LEU A 90 8.72 21.07 -6.34
C LEU A 90 9.81 20.06 -5.99
N GLU A 91 10.01 19.83 -4.70
CA GLU A 91 10.87 18.77 -4.19
C GLU A 91 10.03 17.57 -3.78
N VAL A 92 10.35 16.39 -4.34
CA VAL A 92 9.64 15.15 -4.03
C VAL A 92 10.52 14.27 -3.17
N HIS A 93 10.11 14.06 -1.93
CA HIS A 93 10.71 13.11 -1.02
C HIS A 93 9.89 11.81 -0.99
N VAL A 94 10.48 10.74 -0.45
CA VAL A 94 9.78 9.46 -0.29
C VAL A 94 9.71 9.11 1.18
N ARG A 95 8.50 9.08 1.71
CA ARG A 95 8.21 8.63 3.07
C ARG A 95 7.77 7.18 3.06
N ASN A 96 8.14 6.43 4.09
CA ASN A 96 7.75 5.02 4.25
C ASN A 96 6.70 4.86 5.36
N ILE A 97 5.53 4.34 5.03
CA ILE A 97 4.49 4.00 6.00
C ILE A 97 4.28 2.48 5.96
N MET A 98 4.74 1.78 7.00
CA MET A 98 4.54 0.32 7.16
C MET A 98 4.98 -0.52 5.93
N GLY A 99 6.04 -0.08 5.24
CA GLY A 99 6.58 -0.71 4.03
C GLY A 99 6.00 -0.18 2.71
N VAL A 100 5.09 0.79 2.75
CA VAL A 100 4.56 1.50 1.57
C VAL A 100 5.32 2.80 1.38
N ARG A 101 5.99 2.92 0.22
CA ARG A 101 6.67 4.14 -0.21
C ARG A 101 5.63 5.13 -0.73
N ILE A 102 5.52 6.28 -0.12
CA ILE A 102 4.58 7.35 -0.44
C ILE A 102 5.39 8.59 -0.83
N PRO A 103 5.11 9.23 -1.97
CA PRO A 103 5.73 10.51 -2.29
C PRO A 103 5.22 11.58 -1.33
N GLU A 104 6.12 12.42 -0.84
CA GLU A 104 5.86 13.59 -0.02
C GLU A 104 6.35 14.80 -0.82
N ILE A 105 5.48 15.78 -1.06
CA ILE A 105 5.80 16.89 -1.97
C ILE A 105 5.99 18.14 -1.14
N THR A 106 7.23 18.61 -1.05
CA THR A 106 7.54 19.91 -0.48
C THR A 106 7.49 20.93 -1.60
N SER A 107 6.63 21.92 -1.46
CA SER A 107 6.54 23.02 -2.41
C SER A 107 7.25 24.24 -1.85
N GLN A 108 8.25 24.73 -2.56
CA GLN A 108 8.89 26.01 -2.26
C GLN A 108 8.03 27.11 -2.87
N PHE A 109 6.91 27.42 -2.21
CA PHE A 109 6.17 28.65 -2.50
C PHE A 109 6.83 29.81 -1.78
N GLU A 110 7.99 30.24 -2.27
CA GLU A 110 8.52 31.54 -1.87
C GLU A 110 7.54 32.61 -2.35
N LYS A 111 7.12 33.50 -1.44
CA LYS A 111 6.37 34.69 -1.81
C LYS A 111 7.32 35.58 -2.61
N LYS A 112 7.33 35.40 -3.93
CA LYS A 112 8.11 36.25 -4.82
C LYS A 112 7.68 37.72 -4.61
N PRO A 113 8.63 38.67 -4.47
CA PRO A 113 8.34 40.09 -4.49
C PRO A 113 7.48 40.44 -5.71
N TYR A 114 6.68 41.51 -5.66
CA TYR A 114 5.79 41.90 -6.76
C TYR A 114 6.51 42.03 -8.12
N LEU A 115 7.79 42.42 -8.13
CA LEU A 115 8.61 42.51 -9.34
C LEU A 115 9.03 41.15 -9.94
N GLU A 116 8.98 40.07 -9.16
CA GLU A 116 9.38 38.72 -9.56
C GLU A 116 8.17 37.81 -9.85
N LYS A 117 6.93 38.34 -9.80
CA LYS A 117 5.71 37.58 -10.12
C LYS A 117 5.50 37.32 -11.62
N GLY A 118 6.36 37.87 -12.48
CA GLY A 118 6.40 37.56 -13.92
C GLY A 118 5.39 38.32 -14.80
N TYR A 119 4.48 39.13 -14.24
CA TYR A 119 3.57 39.98 -15.02
C TYR A 119 3.88 41.48 -14.88
N SER A 120 3.64 42.22 -15.96
CA SER A 120 3.86 43.67 -16.03
C SER A 120 2.96 44.41 -15.05
N ILE A 121 3.52 45.26 -14.19
CA ILE A 121 2.79 46.15 -13.25
C ILE A 121 1.94 47.19 -14.00
N ILE A 122 2.31 47.51 -15.24
CA ILE A 122 1.59 48.46 -16.08
C ILE A 122 0.36 47.75 -16.66
N GLY A 123 -0.84 48.21 -16.28
CA GLY A 123 -2.12 47.66 -16.72
C GLY A 123 -2.74 46.63 -15.76
N THR A 124 -2.06 46.28 -14.67
CA THR A 124 -2.61 45.41 -13.63
C THR A 124 -3.38 46.20 -12.57
N SER A 125 -4.45 45.62 -12.05
CA SER A 125 -5.22 46.16 -10.93
C SER A 125 -5.09 45.25 -9.72
N ALA A 126 -5.37 45.79 -8.53
CA ALA A 126 -5.51 45.03 -7.30
C ALA A 126 -6.50 43.85 -7.43
N ALA A 127 -7.46 43.94 -8.36
CA ALA A 127 -8.38 42.84 -8.66
C ALA A 127 -7.66 41.61 -9.26
N ILE A 128 -6.66 41.81 -10.12
CA ILE A 128 -5.90 40.73 -10.75
C ILE A 128 -4.93 40.12 -9.73
N ASP A 129 -4.29 40.94 -8.90
CA ASP A 129 -3.41 40.46 -7.82
C ASP A 129 -4.17 39.55 -6.84
N ALA A 130 -5.39 39.94 -6.46
CA ALA A 130 -6.25 39.13 -5.60
C ALA A 130 -6.63 37.77 -6.24
N VAL A 131 -6.84 37.75 -7.57
CA VAL A 131 -7.08 36.50 -8.31
C VAL A 131 -5.86 35.59 -8.24
N VAL A 132 -4.66 36.13 -8.50
CA VAL A 132 -3.42 35.36 -8.46
C VAL A 132 -3.21 34.77 -7.07
N GLU A 133 -3.38 35.57 -6.01
CA GLU A 133 -3.24 35.09 -4.63
C GLU A 133 -4.25 33.99 -4.27
N ASP A 134 -5.52 34.15 -4.62
CA ASP A 134 -6.55 33.12 -4.38
C ASP A 134 -6.23 31.80 -5.11
N PHE A 135 -5.70 31.86 -6.35
CA PHE A 135 -5.30 30.67 -7.11
C PHE A 135 -4.00 30.03 -6.62
N GLU A 136 -3.02 30.82 -6.16
CA GLU A 136 -1.81 30.29 -5.53
C GLU A 136 -2.14 29.52 -4.25
N GLU A 137 -3.06 30.02 -3.42
CA GLU A 137 -3.54 29.32 -2.24
C GLU A 137 -4.30 28.03 -2.58
N ALA A 138 -5.15 28.07 -3.61
CA ALA A 138 -5.82 26.87 -4.09
C ALA A 138 -4.82 25.84 -4.64
N LEU A 139 -3.76 26.27 -5.34
CA LEU A 139 -2.71 25.41 -5.88
C LEU A 139 -1.93 24.70 -4.76
N LYS A 140 -1.59 25.41 -3.67
CA LYS A 140 -0.97 24.82 -2.47
C LYS A 140 -1.77 23.65 -1.93
N ILE A 141 -3.07 23.86 -1.73
CA ILE A 141 -3.97 22.81 -1.23
C ILE A 141 -4.09 21.68 -2.25
N ALA A 142 -4.19 21.98 -3.54
CA ALA A 142 -4.26 20.97 -4.59
C ALA A 142 -3.03 20.04 -4.60
N ILE A 143 -1.82 20.57 -4.38
CA ILE A 143 -0.60 19.76 -4.27
C ILE A 143 -0.67 18.83 -3.05
N THR A 144 -1.05 19.34 -1.89
CA THR A 144 -1.19 18.50 -0.67
C THR A 144 -2.30 17.44 -0.82
N LEU A 145 -3.39 17.77 -1.52
CA LEU A 145 -4.44 16.82 -1.85
C LEU A 145 -3.93 15.73 -2.81
N ALA A 146 -3.18 16.10 -3.85
CA ALA A 146 -2.59 15.14 -4.77
C ALA A 146 -1.62 14.17 -4.07
N GLU A 147 -0.86 14.65 -3.09
CA GLU A 147 0.00 13.82 -2.24
C GLU A 147 -0.84 12.79 -1.46
N THR A 148 -1.84 13.25 -0.72
CA THR A 148 -2.70 12.38 0.10
C THR A 148 -3.51 11.39 -0.73
N GLU A 149 -4.04 11.80 -1.89
CA GLU A 149 -4.73 10.89 -2.82
C GLU A 149 -3.79 9.82 -3.38
N THR A 150 -2.55 10.21 -3.71
CA THR A 150 -1.53 9.25 -4.18
C THR A 150 -1.16 8.27 -3.07
N ALA A 151 -1.04 8.74 -1.83
CA ALA A 151 -0.81 7.90 -0.66
C ALA A 151 -1.94 6.86 -0.50
N ILE A 152 -3.20 7.31 -0.60
CA ILE A 152 -4.40 6.46 -0.52
C ILE A 152 -4.35 5.36 -1.58
N ARG A 153 -4.10 5.70 -2.85
CA ARG A 153 -4.03 4.70 -3.93
C ARG A 153 -2.96 3.66 -3.66
N ARG A 154 -1.77 4.07 -3.20
CA ARG A 154 -0.68 3.14 -2.87
C ARG A 154 -1.02 2.24 -1.69
N LEU A 155 -1.67 2.77 -0.65
CA LEU A 155 -2.12 1.99 0.50
C LEU A 155 -3.17 0.95 0.12
N ILE A 156 -4.16 1.31 -0.70
CA ILE A 156 -5.19 0.38 -1.18
C ILE A 156 -4.54 -0.81 -1.89
N LEU A 157 -3.62 -0.55 -2.82
CA LEU A 157 -2.91 -1.60 -3.56
C LEU A 157 -2.13 -2.54 -2.63
N GLU A 158 -1.49 -2.01 -1.59
CA GLU A 158 -0.76 -2.85 -0.62
C GLU A 158 -1.71 -3.63 0.30
N ILE A 159 -2.83 -3.04 0.72
CA ILE A 159 -3.87 -3.71 1.51
C ILE A 159 -4.45 -4.89 0.72
N GLU A 160 -4.76 -4.70 -0.56
CA GLU A 160 -5.27 -5.78 -1.42
C GLU A 160 -4.25 -6.90 -1.62
N LYS A 161 -2.97 -6.55 -1.85
CA LYS A 161 -1.88 -7.54 -1.92
C LYS A 161 -1.77 -8.33 -0.62
N THR A 162 -1.85 -7.64 0.52
CA THR A 162 -1.76 -8.28 1.84
C THR A 162 -2.98 -9.17 2.09
N LYS A 163 -4.19 -8.72 1.77
CA LYS A 163 -5.43 -9.52 1.82
C LYS A 163 -5.30 -10.80 1.00
N ARG A 164 -4.85 -10.70 -0.26
CA ARG A 164 -4.64 -11.87 -1.12
C ARG A 164 -3.62 -12.85 -0.52
N ARG A 165 -2.51 -12.35 0.04
CA ARG A 165 -1.49 -13.19 0.69
C ARG A 165 -2.02 -13.89 1.95
N VAL A 166 -2.78 -13.18 2.79
CA VAL A 166 -3.40 -13.75 3.99
C VAL A 166 -4.38 -14.87 3.61
N ASN A 167 -5.24 -14.63 2.62
CA ASN A 167 -6.22 -15.61 2.15
C ASN A 167 -5.54 -16.83 1.49
N ALA A 168 -4.49 -16.61 0.69
CA ALA A 168 -3.73 -17.71 0.10
C ALA A 168 -3.05 -18.58 1.18
N LEU A 169 -2.55 -17.97 2.25
CA LEU A 169 -2.00 -18.71 3.38
C LEU A 169 -3.08 -19.51 4.13
N GLU A 170 -4.22 -18.89 4.40
CA GLU A 170 -5.30 -19.46 5.20
C GLU A 170 -6.05 -20.59 4.48
N TYR A 171 -6.45 -20.37 3.22
CA TYR A 171 -7.36 -21.27 2.51
C TYR A 171 -6.66 -22.21 1.52
N VAL A 172 -5.39 -21.96 1.16
CA VAL A 172 -4.67 -22.78 0.17
C VAL A 172 -3.45 -23.46 0.78
N LEU A 173 -2.50 -22.69 1.32
CA LEU A 173 -1.21 -23.24 1.76
C LEU A 173 -1.32 -24.02 3.06
N LEU A 174 -1.99 -23.49 4.10
CA LEU A 174 -2.15 -24.19 5.37
C LEU A 174 -2.89 -25.52 5.22
N PRO A 175 -4.07 -25.60 4.56
CA PRO A 175 -4.77 -26.86 4.35
C PRO A 175 -3.95 -27.87 3.55
N LYS A 176 -3.22 -27.41 2.51
CA LYS A 176 -2.34 -28.27 1.72
C LYS A 176 -1.21 -28.86 2.56
N MET A 177 -0.56 -28.05 3.39
CA MET A 177 0.51 -28.50 4.28
C MET A 177 -0.01 -29.45 5.38
N GLU A 178 -1.22 -29.21 5.91
CA GLU A 178 -1.85 -30.08 6.89
C GLU A 178 -2.21 -31.44 6.29
N LYS A 179 -2.76 -31.47 5.08
CA LYS A 179 -2.99 -32.71 4.33
C LYS A 179 -1.69 -33.46 4.08
N GLN A 180 -0.65 -32.78 3.62
CA GLN A 180 0.67 -33.39 3.41
C GLN A 180 1.26 -33.97 4.70
N LYS A 181 1.12 -33.28 5.83
CA LYS A 181 1.53 -33.79 7.15
C LYS A 181 0.76 -35.07 7.49
N MET A 182 -0.56 -35.10 7.25
CA MET A 182 -1.41 -36.27 7.51
C MET A 182 -0.97 -37.45 6.65
N ASP A 183 -0.78 -37.24 5.34
CA ASP A 183 -0.36 -38.27 4.39
C ASP A 183 1.02 -38.87 4.75
N ILE A 184 1.99 -38.04 5.15
CA ILE A 184 3.32 -38.50 5.60
C ILE A 184 3.20 -39.29 6.90
N THR A 185 2.36 -38.84 7.84
CA THR A 185 2.18 -39.51 9.14
C THR A 185 1.55 -40.89 8.94
N MET A 186 0.49 -40.98 8.15
CA MET A 186 -0.18 -42.24 7.84
C MET A 186 0.77 -43.25 7.19
N ARG A 187 1.58 -42.82 6.22
CA ARG A 187 2.59 -43.70 5.57
C ARG A 187 3.69 -44.16 6.51
N LEU A 188 4.14 -43.30 7.42
CA LEU A 188 5.14 -43.68 8.43
C LEU A 188 4.59 -44.71 9.41
N GLU A 189 3.34 -44.54 9.86
CA GLU A 189 2.66 -45.50 10.73
C GLU A 189 2.46 -46.86 10.04
N GLU A 190 2.12 -46.86 8.75
CA GLU A 190 1.97 -48.09 7.96
C GLU A 190 3.31 -48.81 7.77
N ASN A 191 4.38 -48.09 7.43
CA ASN A 191 5.73 -48.66 7.34
C ASN A 191 6.23 -49.22 8.69
N GLU A 192 5.90 -48.56 9.80
CA GLU A 192 6.24 -49.04 11.15
C GLU A 192 5.47 -50.31 11.52
N ARG A 193 4.18 -50.40 11.14
CA ARG A 193 3.37 -51.61 11.32
C ARG A 193 3.93 -52.78 10.51
N ASP A 194 4.26 -52.57 9.24
CA ASP A 194 4.83 -53.62 8.38
C ASP A 194 6.16 -54.12 8.93
N SER A 195 7.05 -53.20 9.31
CA SER A 195 8.34 -53.54 9.92
C SER A 195 8.17 -54.34 11.22
N PHE A 196 7.20 -53.97 12.06
CA PHE A 196 6.91 -54.70 13.30
C PHE A 196 6.39 -56.12 13.02
N VAL A 197 5.53 -56.29 12.02
CA VAL A 197 5.05 -57.61 11.61
C VAL A 197 6.19 -58.47 11.07
N SER A 198 7.05 -57.93 10.20
CA SER A 198 8.23 -58.64 9.68
C SER A 198 9.17 -59.09 10.80
N LEU A 199 9.47 -58.22 11.76
CA LEU A 199 10.31 -58.58 12.92
C LEU A 199 9.68 -59.69 13.77
N LYS A 200 8.35 -59.65 13.97
CA LYS A 200 7.63 -60.71 14.70
C LYS A 200 7.68 -62.06 13.99
N VAL A 201 7.59 -62.07 12.66
CA VAL A 201 7.71 -63.29 11.85
C VAL A 201 9.14 -63.86 11.90
N ILE A 202 10.16 -63.00 11.79
CA ILE A 202 11.57 -63.40 11.89
C ILE A 202 11.86 -63.99 13.27
N LYS A 203 11.41 -63.33 14.33
CA LYS A 203 11.56 -63.83 15.71
C LYS A 203 10.95 -65.22 15.89
N ARG A 204 9.73 -65.43 15.37
CA ARG A 204 9.07 -66.75 15.41
C ARG A 204 9.81 -67.84 14.63
N ARG A 205 10.51 -67.50 13.54
CA ARG A 205 11.34 -68.47 12.80
C ARG A 205 12.57 -68.86 13.62
N LEU A 206 13.27 -67.87 14.17
CA LEU A 206 14.46 -68.09 15.00
C LEU A 206 14.14 -68.92 16.26
N GLU A 207 12.99 -68.68 16.91
CA GLU A 207 12.54 -69.48 18.07
C GLU A 207 12.22 -70.94 17.70
N LYS A 208 11.79 -71.22 16.47
CA LYS A 208 11.55 -72.59 16.00
C LYS A 208 12.85 -73.32 15.66
N GLU A 209 13.82 -72.61 15.06
CA GLU A 209 15.13 -73.17 14.70
C GLU A 209 16.02 -73.40 15.94
N GLY A 210 15.90 -72.57 16.98
CA GLY A 210 16.62 -72.78 18.25
C GLY A 210 15.96 -73.77 19.22
N ALA A 211 14.77 -74.28 18.90
CA ALA A 211 14.05 -75.29 19.68
C ALA A 211 14.11 -76.70 19.05
N SER A 212 14.88 -76.85 17.95
CA SER A 212 15.24 -78.12 17.31
C SER A 212 16.71 -78.42 17.60
#